data_AF-A0A4P9WPL5-F1
#
_entry.id   AF-A0A4P9WPL5-F1
#
_cell.length_a   1.000
_cell.length_b   1.000
_cell.length_c   1.000
_cell.angle_alpha   90.00
_cell.angle_beta   90.00
_cell.angle_gamma   90.00
#
_symmetry.space_group_name_H-M   'P 1'
#
loop_
_entity.id
_entity.type
_entity.pdbx_description
1 polymer ?
#
loop_
_entity_poly.entity_id
_entity_poly.type
_entity_poly.pdbx_seq_one_letter_code
_entity_poly.pdbx_strand_id
1 'polypeptide(L)' 'MPTVKSADKNASGEPIDPASEEGLNPDDIEMAMAQSQASRADVVKALRAADGDLVNAIMALTLE' A
#
# COMPACT_ATOMS: atom_id res chain seq x y z
N MET A 1 18.59 -43.04 -10.36
CA MET A 1 17.91 -42.46 -9.19
C MET A 1 18.33 -40.99 -9.08
N PRO A 2 17.42 -40.10 -8.66
CA PRO A 2 17.10 -38.86 -9.37
C PRO A 2 17.96 -37.64 -9.00
N THR A 3 17.96 -36.70 -9.92
CA THR A 3 18.59 -35.38 -9.92
C THR A 3 17.99 -34.46 -8.86
N VAL A 4 18.70 -34.22 -7.74
CA VAL A 4 18.33 -33.17 -6.79
C VAL A 4 18.77 -31.80 -7.32
N LYS A 5 18.02 -31.28 -8.29
CA LYS A 5 17.94 -29.85 -8.55
C LYS A 5 16.89 -29.28 -7.60
N SER A 6 17.26 -29.16 -6.33
CA SER A 6 16.45 -28.39 -5.37
C SER A 6 16.81 -26.93 -5.59
N ALA A 7 15.89 -26.25 -6.29
CA ALA A 7 15.80 -24.82 -6.36
C ALA A 7 15.68 -24.28 -4.94
N ASP A 8 16.76 -23.67 -4.44
CA ASP A 8 16.69 -22.92 -3.20
C ASP A 8 16.02 -21.58 -3.48
N LYS A 9 15.04 -21.31 -2.63
CA LYS A 9 13.96 -20.37 -2.80
C LYS A 9 14.51 -18.97 -2.98
N ASN A 10 13.86 -18.29 -3.94
CA ASN A 10 13.75 -16.86 -3.99
C ASN A 10 13.58 -16.25 -2.58
N ALA A 11 14.68 -15.79 -2.01
CA ALA A 11 14.69 -14.87 -0.89
C ALA A 11 14.40 -13.48 -1.47
N SER A 12 13.17 -13.28 -1.95
CA SER A 12 12.67 -11.93 -2.09
C SER A 12 12.49 -11.39 -0.67
N GLY A 13 13.51 -10.66 -0.20
CA GLY A 13 13.23 -9.48 0.59
C GLY A 13 12.51 -8.51 -0.34
N GLU A 14 11.23 -8.75 -0.62
CA GLU A 14 10.40 -7.72 -1.20
C GLU A 14 10.32 -6.64 -0.11
N PRO A 15 10.84 -5.42 -0.37
CA PRO A 15 10.41 -4.29 0.45
C PRO A 15 8.88 -4.34 0.36
N ILE A 16 8.21 -4.39 1.51
CA ILE A 16 6.76 -4.23 1.54
C ILE A 16 6.53 -2.88 0.87
N ASP A 17 6.14 -2.91 -0.40
CA ASP A 17 6.03 -1.71 -1.21
C ASP A 17 5.07 -0.80 -0.44
N PRO A 18 5.50 0.40 0.00
CA PRO A 18 4.63 1.30 0.75
C PRO A 18 3.41 1.74 -0.08
N ALA A 19 3.40 1.42 -1.37
CA ALA A 19 2.30 1.61 -2.32
C ALA A 19 1.40 0.37 -2.49
N SER A 20 1.55 -0.68 -1.68
CA SER A 20 0.71 -1.87 -1.79
C SER A 20 -0.74 -1.55 -1.38
N GLU A 21 -1.64 -1.59 -2.35
CA GLU A 21 -3.08 -1.29 -2.21
C GLU A 21 -3.88 -2.49 -1.70
N GLU A 22 -3.19 -3.56 -1.32
CA GLU A 22 -3.79 -4.83 -0.90
C GLU A 22 -4.60 -4.61 0.39
N GLY A 23 -5.92 -4.75 0.30
CA GLY A 23 -6.87 -4.49 1.40
C GLY A 23 -7.43 -3.07 1.44
N LEU A 24 -7.00 -2.18 0.53
CA LEU A 24 -7.54 -0.83 0.38
C LEU A 24 -8.49 -0.75 -0.81
N ASN A 25 -9.46 0.16 -0.74
CA ASN A 25 -10.36 0.42 -1.84
C ASN A 25 -9.71 1.42 -2.83
N PRO A 26 -9.59 1.10 -4.13
CA PRO A 26 -9.06 2.03 -5.12
C PRO A 26 -9.88 3.33 -5.22
N ASP A 27 -11.19 3.29 -4.99
CA ASP A 27 -12.04 4.49 -4.98
C ASP A 27 -11.64 5.45 -3.84
N ASP A 28 -11.29 4.90 -2.67
CA ASP A 28 -10.86 5.66 -1.50
C ASP A 28 -9.49 6.32 -1.78
N ILE A 29 -8.59 5.61 -2.48
CA ILE A 29 -7.28 6.14 -2.89
C ILE A 29 -7.44 7.30 -3.89
N GLU A 30 -8.27 7.13 -4.91
CA GLU A 30 -8.53 8.21 -5.89
C GLU A 30 -9.20 9.42 -5.24
N MET A 31 -10.19 9.20 -4.37
CA MET A 31 -10.86 10.28 -3.65
C MET A 31 -9.90 11.03 -2.73
N ALA A 32 -9.09 10.30 -1.96
CA ALA A 32 -8.10 10.92 -1.08
C ALA A 32 -7.02 11.66 -1.86
N MET A 33 -6.52 11.13 -2.99
CA MET A 33 -5.59 11.86 -3.87
C MET A 33 -6.22 13.15 -4.42
N ALA A 34 -7.49 13.12 -4.83
CA ALA A 34 -8.18 14.28 -5.38
C ALA A 34 -8.43 15.37 -4.32
N GLN A 35 -8.72 14.98 -3.07
CA GLN A 35 -9.01 15.92 -1.97
C GLN A 35 -7.75 16.43 -1.27
N SER A 36 -6.73 15.59 -1.09
CA SER A 36 -5.48 15.95 -0.40
C SER A 36 -4.36 16.45 -1.31
N GLN A 37 -4.49 16.27 -2.63
CA GLN A 37 -3.41 16.48 -3.60
C GLN A 37 -2.12 15.68 -3.31
N ALA A 38 -2.20 14.65 -2.44
CA ALA A 38 -1.08 13.80 -2.09
C ALA A 38 -0.80 12.75 -3.18
N SER A 39 0.42 12.22 -3.18
CA SER A 39 0.80 11.15 -4.11
C SER A 39 0.14 9.83 -3.73
N ARG A 40 -0.15 8.97 -4.71
CA ARG A 40 -0.76 7.65 -4.50
C ARG A 40 -0.09 6.84 -3.39
N ALA A 41 1.24 6.88 -3.30
CA ALA A 41 2.00 6.20 -2.25
C ALA A 41 1.73 6.77 -0.84
N ASP A 42 1.63 8.10 -0.70
CA ASP A 42 1.32 8.74 0.58
C ASP A 42 -0.12 8.45 1.00
N VAL A 43 -1.04 8.45 0.02
CA VAL A 43 -2.44 8.10 0.24
C VAL A 43 -2.61 6.65 0.68
N VAL A 44 -1.96 5.71 -0.02
CA VAL A 44 -1.98 4.28 0.33
C VAL A 44 -1.37 4.05 1.72
N LYS A 45 -0.29 4.77 2.05
CA LYS A 45 0.32 4.70 3.38
C LYS A 45 -0.61 5.26 4.47
N ALA A 46 -1.29 6.37 4.22
CA ALA A 46 -2.24 6.96 5.15
C ALA A 46 -3.48 6.08 5.34
N LEU A 47 -4.04 5.56 4.25
CA LEU A 47 -5.16 4.61 4.29
C LEU A 47 -4.77 3.32 5.02
N ARG A 48 -3.57 2.78 4.78
CA ARG A 48 -3.08 1.61 5.50
C ARG A 48 -2.85 1.89 6.99
N ALA A 49 -2.32 3.06 7.33
CA ALA A 49 -2.15 3.48 8.72
C ALA A 49 -3.50 3.77 9.43
N ALA A 50 -4.53 4.07 8.64
CA ALA A 50 -5.90 4.26 9.09
C ALA A 50 -6.76 2.98 8.93
N ASP A 51 -6.17 1.82 8.66
CA ASP A 51 -6.87 0.53 8.48
C ASP A 51 -8.00 0.57 7.40
N GLY A 52 -7.79 1.33 6.33
CA GLY A 52 -8.76 1.54 5.26
C GLY A 52 -9.83 2.59 5.56
N ASP A 53 -9.71 3.31 6.68
CA ASP A 53 -10.61 4.42 7.00
C ASP A 53 -10.25 5.67 6.19
N LEU A 54 -11.05 5.90 5.15
CA LEU A 54 -10.94 7.04 4.24
C LEU A 54 -10.99 8.39 4.96
N VAL A 55 -11.84 8.56 5.97
CA VAL A 55 -11.98 9.85 6.67
C VAL A 55 -10.73 10.11 7.49
N ASN A 56 -10.26 9.12 8.24
CA ASN A 56 -9.03 9.25 9.02
C ASN A 56 -7.80 9.47 8.12
N ALA A 57 -7.72 8.78 6.98
CA ALA A 57 -6.65 8.98 6.02
C ALA A 57 -6.68 10.38 5.38
N ILE A 58 -7.84 10.84 4.92
CA ILE A 58 -7.99 12.20 4.37
C ILE A 58 -7.66 13.24 5.42
N MET A 59 -8.13 13.08 6.66
CA MET A 59 -7.80 14.00 7.75
C MET A 59 -6.29 14.04 7.99
N ALA A 60 -5.61 12.90 7.96
CA ALA A 60 -4.15 12.85 8.09
C ALA A 60 -3.42 13.52 6.92
N LEU A 61 -3.93 13.42 5.69
CA LEU A 61 -3.32 13.98 4.49
C LEU A 61 -3.64 15.46 4.21
N THR A 62 -4.74 15.98 4.77
CA THR A 62 -5.21 17.35 4.53
C THR A 62 -4.90 18.32 5.67
N LEU A 63 -4.59 17.81 6.87
CA LEU A 63 -4.19 18.65 8.01
C LEU A 63 -2.68 18.95 8.06
N GLU A 64 -1.90 18.53 7.06
CA GLU A 64 -0.48 18.89 6.96
C GLU A 64 -0.26 20.31 6.39
#